data_AF-A0A1R3UJU8-F1
#
_entry.id   AF-A0A1R3UJU8-F1
#
_cell.length_a   1.000
_cell.length_b   1.000
_cell.length_c   1.000
_cell.angle_alpha   90.00
_cell.angle_beta   90.00
_cell.angle_gamma   90.00
#
_symmetry.space_group_name_H-M   'P 1'
#
loop_
_entity.id
_entity.type
_entity.pdbx_description
1 polymer ?
#
loop_
_entity_poly.entity_id
_entity_poly.type
_entity_poly.pdbx_seq_one_letter_code
_entity_poly.pdbx_strand_id
1 'polypeptide(L)'
;MIANSDQSSVTEIALLACDVRKGGSTMSRSRRRTELLPIPSRGWQEAAACRGEDLALFFGPEDESWPQREMRERRAKQVCAGCPVRTTCLDDAVSRPEKYGTWGGLNEVERTSERRRRLRRANAA
;
A
#
# COMPACT_ATOMS: atom_id res chain seq x y z
N MET A 1 38.24 -2.89 -17.93
CA MET A 1 36.79 -3.12 -18.04
C MET A 1 36.16 -2.24 -16.96
N ILE A 2 35.83 -0.97 -17.25
CA ILE A 2 34.46 -0.52 -17.60
C ILE A 2 33.47 -1.14 -16.60
N ALA A 3 33.14 -0.46 -15.47
CA ALA A 3 32.00 0.49 -15.32
C ALA A 3 30.66 -0.19 -15.67
N ASN A 4 29.53 -0.02 -15.01
CA ASN A 4 29.04 0.78 -13.89
C ASN A 4 27.55 0.36 -13.75
N SER A 5 26.97 0.50 -12.56
CA SER A 5 25.55 0.88 -12.35
C SER A 5 24.45 -0.08 -12.90
N ASP A 6 23.26 -0.21 -12.34
CA ASP A 6 22.52 0.66 -11.45
C ASP A 6 21.42 -0.18 -10.78
N GLN A 7 21.49 -0.36 -9.45
CA GLN A 7 20.38 -0.91 -8.67
C GLN A 7 19.47 0.21 -8.13
N SER A 8 19.63 1.45 -8.63
CA SER A 8 18.78 2.59 -8.30
C SER A 8 17.73 2.79 -9.41
N SER A 9 16.58 2.11 -9.33
CA SER A 9 15.49 2.41 -10.27
C SER A 9 14.07 2.30 -9.70
N VAL A 10 13.89 1.99 -8.40
CA VAL A 10 12.52 1.88 -7.85
C VAL A 10 12.23 2.74 -6.62
N THR A 11 13.19 3.51 -6.12
CA THR A 11 13.00 4.35 -4.92
C THR A 11 13.05 5.86 -5.14
N GLU A 12 13.32 6.37 -6.35
CA GLU A 12 13.60 7.81 -6.56
C GLU A 12 12.49 8.65 -7.24
N ILE A 13 11.33 8.08 -7.60
CA ILE A 13 10.24 8.85 -8.27
C ILE A 13 9.12 9.32 -7.30
N ALA A 14 9.23 9.08 -5.99
CA ALA A 14 8.16 9.45 -5.05
C ALA A 14 8.38 10.74 -4.24
N LEU A 15 9.41 11.55 -4.55
CA LEU A 15 9.75 12.74 -3.76
C LEU A 15 9.65 14.11 -4.48
N LEU A 16 9.10 14.20 -5.69
CA LEU A 16 8.89 15.49 -6.35
C LEU A 16 7.41 15.78 -6.66
N ALA A 17 6.66 16.20 -5.62
CA ALA A 17 5.46 17.02 -5.79
C ALA A 17 5.09 17.79 -4.51
N CYS A 18 6.05 18.54 -3.95
CA CYS A 18 5.76 19.78 -3.23
C CYS A 18 7.01 20.65 -3.28
N ASP A 19 6.97 21.67 -4.13
CA ASP A 19 8.03 22.64 -4.40
C ASP A 19 8.30 23.50 -3.14
N VAL A 20 9.40 23.25 -2.43
CA VAL A 20 10.05 24.28 -1.59
C VAL A 20 11.48 24.47 -2.06
N ARG A 21 11.62 25.56 -2.81
CA ARG A 21 12.82 26.12 -3.39
C ARG A 21 13.76 26.71 -2.32
N LYS A 22 15.06 26.52 -2.59
CA LYS A 22 16.26 27.35 -2.28
C LYS A 22 17.04 27.10 -0.98
N GLY A 23 18.34 26.82 -1.20
CA GLY A 23 19.42 27.62 -0.60
C GLY A 23 20.43 26.83 0.22
N GLY A 24 21.60 26.52 -0.37
CA GLY A 24 22.71 25.88 0.33
C GLY A 24 23.55 26.83 1.19
N SER A 25 24.30 26.25 2.13
CA SER A 25 25.71 26.57 2.39
C SER A 25 26.25 25.63 3.48
N THR A 26 27.40 25.05 3.17
CA THR A 26 28.48 24.58 4.06
C THR A 26 28.17 24.49 5.57
N MET A 27 28.29 23.30 6.16
CA MET A 27 29.42 22.91 7.03
C MET A 27 29.14 21.62 7.81
N SER A 28 30.21 20.85 8.02
CA SER A 28 30.42 19.87 9.09
C SER A 28 29.72 18.50 8.98
N ARG A 29 30.55 17.49 8.72
CA ARG A 29 30.29 16.06 8.94
C ARG A 29 30.04 15.80 10.43
N SER A 30 28.85 16.10 10.93
CA SER A 30 28.34 15.42 12.13
C SER A 30 27.62 14.16 11.67
N ARG A 31 27.94 13.02 12.27
CA ARG A 31 27.18 11.78 12.07
C ARG A 31 25.74 12.09 12.47
N ARG A 32 24.86 12.27 11.49
CA ARG A 32 23.41 12.35 11.73
C ARG A 32 23.02 11.02 12.37
N ARG A 33 22.79 11.05 13.68
CA ARG A 33 22.07 9.99 14.38
C ARG A 33 20.76 9.83 13.62
N THR A 34 20.57 8.70 12.94
CA THR A 34 19.31 8.39 12.29
C THR A 34 18.27 8.27 13.40
N GLU A 35 17.66 9.38 13.79
CA GLU A 35 16.42 9.35 14.54
C GLU A 35 15.40 8.78 13.58
N LEU A 36 15.11 7.49 13.77
CA LEU A 36 14.01 6.81 13.11
C LEU A 36 12.75 7.54 13.51
N LEU A 37 12.28 8.46 12.67
CA LEU A 37 10.97 9.08 12.83
C LEU A 37 9.95 7.93 12.95
N PRO A 38 9.08 7.93 13.97
CA PRO A 38 8.07 6.90 14.12
C PRO A 38 7.28 6.80 12.81
N ILE A 39 7.30 5.63 12.17
CA ILE A 39 6.42 5.39 11.03
C ILE A 39 5.01 5.65 11.57
N PRO A 40 4.24 6.60 11.02
CA PRO A 40 2.92 6.89 11.54
C PRO A 40 2.06 5.64 11.35
N SER A 41 1.99 4.82 12.40
CA SER A 41 1.07 3.71 12.48
C SER A 41 -0.31 4.35 12.53
N ARG A 42 -0.98 4.38 11.39
CA ARG A 42 -2.40 4.68 11.36
C ARG A 42 -3.02 3.69 12.35
N GLY A 43 -3.58 4.17 13.47
CA GLY A 43 -3.95 3.29 14.59
C GLY A 43 -5.05 2.28 14.23
N TRP A 44 -5.73 2.49 13.09
CA TRP A 44 -6.81 1.63 12.63
C TRP A 44 -6.38 0.18 12.37
N GLN A 45 -5.11 -0.08 12.05
CA GLN A 45 -4.62 -1.45 11.88
C GLN A 45 -4.73 -2.30 13.15
N GLU A 46 -4.73 -1.68 14.34
CA GLU A 46 -4.85 -2.40 15.61
C GLU A 46 -6.25 -2.97 15.82
N ALA A 47 -7.28 -2.28 15.30
CA ALA A 47 -8.66 -2.71 15.35
C ALA A 47 -9.08 -3.60 14.16
N ALA A 48 -8.14 -3.99 13.30
CA ALA A 48 -8.44 -4.79 12.12
C ALA A 48 -8.72 -6.25 12.48
N ALA A 49 -9.88 -6.77 12.06
CA ALA A 49 -10.27 -8.16 12.30
C ALA A 49 -9.28 -9.18 11.69
N CYS A 50 -8.54 -8.80 10.64
CA CYS A 50 -7.54 -9.65 10.00
C CYS A 50 -6.23 -9.80 10.79
N ARG A 51 -6.01 -9.03 11.87
CA ARG A 51 -4.73 -9.04 12.62
C ARG A 51 -4.40 -10.39 13.27
N GLY A 52 -5.40 -11.22 13.54
CA GLY A 52 -5.23 -12.57 14.13
C GLY A 52 -5.31 -13.71 13.11
N GLU A 53 -5.48 -13.40 11.83
CA GLU A 53 -5.65 -14.38 10.76
C GLU A 53 -4.32 -14.63 10.05
N ASP A 54 -4.24 -15.75 9.30
CA ASP A 54 -3.08 -16.04 8.47
C ASP A 54 -2.95 -15.02 7.32
N LEU A 55 -1.76 -14.45 7.15
CA LEU A 55 -1.44 -13.54 6.05
C LEU A 55 -1.66 -14.21 4.68
N ALA A 56 -1.40 -15.51 4.58
CA ALA A 56 -1.60 -16.28 3.35
C ALA A 56 -3.08 -16.27 2.91
N LEU A 57 -4.02 -16.01 3.81
CA LEU A 57 -5.43 -15.84 3.46
C LEU A 57 -5.65 -14.59 2.59
N PHE A 58 -4.96 -13.49 2.91
CA PHE A 58 -5.11 -12.22 2.22
C PHE A 58 -4.17 -12.10 1.03
N PHE A 59 -2.98 -12.70 1.12
CA PHE A 59 -1.88 -12.63 0.15
C PHE A 59 -1.48 -14.04 -0.27
N GLY A 60 -2.14 -14.57 -1.32
CA GLY A 60 -1.80 -15.87 -1.89
C GLY A 60 -0.49 -15.86 -2.67
N PRO A 61 0.12 -17.03 -2.90
CA PRO A 61 1.33 -17.15 -3.71
C PRO A 61 1.02 -16.88 -5.20
N GLU A 62 2.03 -16.45 -5.96
CA GLU A 62 1.85 -16.08 -7.38
C GLU A 62 1.48 -17.27 -8.29
N ASP A 63 1.89 -18.48 -7.90
CA ASP A 63 1.67 -19.72 -8.65
C ASP A 63 0.39 -20.48 -8.24
N GLU A 64 -0.51 -19.83 -7.49
CA GLU A 64 -1.80 -20.44 -7.13
C GLU A 64 -2.73 -20.62 -8.35
N SER A 65 -3.45 -21.73 -8.40
CA SER A 65 -4.47 -21.93 -9.45
C SER A 65 -5.66 -20.98 -9.24
N TRP A 66 -6.31 -20.59 -10.34
CA TRP A 66 -7.49 -19.71 -10.31
C TRP A 66 -8.59 -20.15 -9.32
N PRO A 67 -9.00 -21.43 -9.24
CA PRO A 67 -10.02 -21.86 -8.27
C PRO A 67 -9.57 -21.72 -6.81
N GLN A 68 -8.28 -21.94 -6.53
CA GLN A 68 -7.71 -21.77 -5.19
C GLN A 68 -7.69 -20.29 -4.81
N ARG A 69 -7.24 -19.42 -5.72
CA ARG A 69 -7.30 -17.97 -5.57
C ARG A 69 -8.69 -17.49 -5.24
N GLU A 70 -9.68 -17.91 -6.02
CA GLU A 70 -11.08 -17.48 -5.82
C GLU A 70 -11.62 -17.91 -4.44
N MET A 71 -11.35 -19.16 -4.04
CA MET A 71 -11.77 -19.66 -2.73
C MET A 71 -11.12 -18.87 -1.58
N ARG A 72 -9.82 -18.60 -1.70
CA ARG A 72 -9.05 -17.82 -0.73
C ARG A 72 -9.56 -16.39 -0.63
N GLU A 73 -9.72 -15.70 -1.76
CA GLU A 73 -10.27 -14.35 -1.82
C GLU A 73 -11.68 -14.29 -1.23
N ARG A 74 -12.54 -15.29 -1.48
CA ARG A 74 -13.87 -15.38 -0.89
C ARG A 74 -13.81 -15.47 0.64
N ARG A 75 -12.91 -16.29 1.20
CA ARG A 75 -12.70 -16.39 2.64
C ARG A 75 -12.14 -15.09 3.23
N ALA A 76 -11.16 -14.47 2.58
CA ALA A 76 -10.64 -13.17 3.00
C ALA A 76 -11.74 -12.08 3.03
N LYS A 77 -12.63 -12.08 2.04
CA LYS A 77 -13.79 -11.16 2.00
C LYS A 77 -14.78 -11.40 3.14
N GLN A 78 -14.97 -12.65 3.59
CA GLN A 78 -15.81 -12.96 4.76
C GLN A 78 -15.25 -12.33 6.04
N VAL A 79 -13.93 -12.44 6.27
CA VAL A 79 -13.28 -11.75 7.40
C VAL A 79 -13.47 -10.24 7.30
N CYS A 80 -13.28 -9.68 6.09
CA CYS A 80 -13.45 -8.25 5.87
C CYS A 80 -14.88 -7.76 6.13
N ALA A 81 -15.91 -8.59 5.93
CA ALA A 81 -17.31 -8.19 6.05
C ALA A 81 -17.69 -7.73 7.46
N GLY A 82 -17.09 -8.33 8.50
CA GLY A 82 -17.28 -7.96 9.91
C GLY A 82 -16.23 -7.00 10.46
N CYS A 83 -15.29 -6.52 9.64
CA CYS A 83 -14.16 -5.73 10.11
C CYS A 83 -14.58 -4.26 10.38
N PRO A 84 -14.37 -3.72 11.60
CA PRO A 84 -14.81 -2.36 11.96
C PRO A 84 -14.08 -1.26 11.19
N VAL A 85 -12.85 -1.53 10.73
CA VAL A 85 -12.00 -0.58 10.00
C VAL A 85 -12.03 -0.82 8.48
N ARG A 86 -12.99 -1.59 7.97
CA ARG A 86 -13.07 -1.98 6.56
C ARG A 86 -13.03 -0.77 5.61
N THR A 87 -13.80 0.28 5.90
CA THR A 87 -13.87 1.49 5.07
C THR A 87 -12.53 2.22 5.06
N THR A 88 -11.94 2.46 6.22
CA THR A 88 -10.62 3.11 6.35
C THR A 88 -9.52 2.31 5.67
N CYS A 89 -9.54 0.98 5.81
CA CYS A 89 -8.63 0.07 5.12
C CYS A 89 -8.78 0.17 3.59
N LEU A 90 -10.02 0.21 3.09
CA LEU A 90 -10.28 0.35 1.67
C LEU A 90 -9.82 1.70 1.13
N ASP A 91 -10.08 2.79 1.85
CA ASP A 91 -9.66 4.13 1.44
C ASP A 91 -8.13 4.24 1.35
N ASP A 92 -7.44 3.68 2.35
CA ASP A 92 -5.99 3.60 2.36
C ASP A 92 -5.46 2.78 1.18
N ALA A 93 -6.03 1.60 0.94
CA ALA A 93 -5.65 0.69 -0.15
C ALA A 93 -6.02 1.21 -1.55
N VAL A 94 -7.00 2.11 -1.69
CA VAL A 94 -7.29 2.76 -2.96
C VAL A 94 -6.33 3.93 -3.21
N SER A 95 -5.90 4.63 -2.15
CA SER A 95 -4.93 5.73 -2.24
C SER A 95 -3.51 5.26 -2.57
N ARG A 96 -3.14 4.07 -2.09
CA ARG A 96 -1.86 3.41 -2.35
C ARG A 96 -2.14 2.15 -3.17
N PRO A 97 -1.87 2.14 -4.49
CA PRO A 97 -2.20 1.01 -5.35
C PRO A 97 -1.30 -0.19 -5.03
N GLU A 98 -1.59 -0.86 -3.91
CA GLU A 98 -1.00 -2.14 -3.57
C GLU A 98 -1.40 -3.15 -4.65
N LYS A 99 -0.40 -3.82 -5.23
CA LYS A 99 -0.58 -4.65 -6.41
C LYS A 99 -1.29 -5.96 -6.10
N TYR A 100 -1.19 -6.45 -4.87
CA TYR A 100 -1.66 -7.79 -4.54
C TYR A 100 -2.57 -7.82 -3.30
N GLY A 101 -3.26 -8.95 -3.14
CA GLY A 101 -4.04 -9.30 -1.97
C GLY A 101 -5.44 -8.71 -1.87
N THR A 102 -6.14 -9.08 -0.79
CA THR A 102 -7.51 -8.62 -0.47
C THR A 102 -7.48 -7.54 0.61
N TRP A 103 -8.04 -6.38 0.31
CA TRP A 103 -8.02 -5.20 1.18
C TRP A 103 -9.41 -4.57 1.29
N GLY A 104 -9.87 -4.28 2.51
CA GLY A 104 -11.20 -3.68 2.72
C GLY A 104 -12.37 -4.48 2.13
N GLY A 105 -12.17 -5.78 1.91
CA GLY A 105 -13.13 -6.68 1.26
C GLY A 105 -13.12 -6.64 -0.27
N LEU A 106 -12.11 -6.04 -0.91
CA LEU A 106 -11.92 -6.09 -2.36
C LEU A 106 -10.62 -6.81 -2.72
N ASN A 107 -10.67 -7.63 -3.76
CA ASN A 107 -9.46 -8.14 -4.41
C ASN A 107 -8.82 -7.06 -5.31
N GLU A 108 -7.68 -7.37 -5.90
CA GLU A 108 -6.91 -6.49 -6.78
C GLU A 108 -7.76 -5.90 -7.93
N VAL A 109 -8.51 -6.76 -8.63
CA VAL A 109 -9.30 -6.39 -9.81
C VAL A 109 -10.46 -5.47 -9.39
N GLU A 110 -11.17 -5.85 -8.34
CA GLU A 110 -12.29 -5.08 -7.78
C GLU A 110 -11.82 -3.71 -7.28
N ARG A 111 -10.67 -3.65 -6.59
CA ARG A 111 -10.07 -2.42 -6.11
C ARG A 111 -9.65 -1.49 -7.26
N THR A 112 -9.17 -2.04 -8.36
CA THR A 112 -8.90 -1.28 -9.59
C THR A 112 -10.18 -0.74 -10.22
N SER A 113 -11.26 -1.52 -10.20
CA SER A 113 -12.60 -1.04 -10.61
C SER A 113 -13.08 0.10 -9.70
N GLU A 114 -12.93 -0.05 -8.39
CA GLU A 114 -13.33 0.95 -7.39
C GLU A 114 -12.58 2.27 -7.57
N ARG A 115 -11.26 2.22 -7.75
CA ARG A 115 -10.44 3.41 -8.02
C ARG A 115 -10.92 4.15 -9.27
N ARG A 116 -11.15 3.42 -10.38
CA ARG A 116 -11.70 4.03 -11.62
C ARG A 116 -13.08 4.65 -11.39
N ARG A 117 -13.94 4.00 -10.60
CA ARG A 117 -15.26 4.54 -10.24
C ARG A 117 -15.13 5.85 -9.45
N ARG A 118 -14.24 5.91 -8.46
CA ARG A 118 -14.01 7.13 -7.66
C ARG A 118 -13.48 8.29 -8.51
N LEU A 119 -12.53 8.02 -9.42
CA LEU A 119 -12.01 9.03 -10.34
C LEU A 119 -13.10 9.58 -11.27
N ARG A 120 -13.96 8.71 -11.83
CA ARG A 120 -15.09 9.16 -12.66
C ARG A 120 -16.06 10.05 -11.90
N ARG A 121 -16.35 9.73 -10.63
CA ARG A 121 -17.22 10.55 -9.77
C ARG A 121 -16.58 11.91 -9.47
N ALA A 122 -15.28 11.94 -9.18
CA ALA A 122 -14.55 13.18 -8.93
C ALA A 122 -14.51 14.11 -10.15
N ASN A 123 -14.41 13.55 -11.37
CA ASN A 123 -14.42 14.35 -12.61
C ASN A 123 -15.82 14.83 -13.04
N ALA A 124 -16.88 14.27 -12.47
CA ALA A 124 -18.26 14.62 -12.79
C ALA A 124 -18.89 15.58 -11.76
N ALA A 125 -18.18 15.88 -10.67
CA ALA A 125 -18.54 16.85 -9.64
C ALA A 125 -17.81 18.17 -9.88
#